data_AF-A0A939WNL2-F1
#
_entry.id   AF-A0A939WNL2-F1
#
_cell.length_a   1.000
_cell.length_b   1.000
_cell.length_c   1.000
_cell.angle_alpha   90.00
_cell.angle_beta   90.00
_cell.angle_gamma   90.00
#
_symmetry.space_group_name_H-M   'P 1'
#
loop_
_entity.id
_entity.type
_entity.pdbx_description
1 polymer ?
#
loop_
_entity_poly.entity_id
_entity_poly.type
_entity_poly.pdbx_seq_one_letter_code
_entity_poly.pdbx_strand_id
1 'polypeptide(L)' 'SDVSFVLYADGTELYFQHSGTVTFDPFDFYTGVFEATLDSLRLVQVILDEDMTSIPRPGGKCVEITNTTLKYTE' A
#
# COMPACT_ATOMS: atom_id res chain seq x y z
N SER A 1 4.70 14.04 5.76
CA SER A 1 4.33 12.80 6.45
C SER A 1 4.26 11.75 5.37
N ASP A 2 5.33 10.97 5.18
CA ASP A 2 5.30 9.89 4.19
C ASP A 2 4.41 8.78 4.73
N VAL A 3 3.23 8.61 4.12
CA VAL A 3 2.36 7.47 4.41
C VAL A 3 2.89 6.31 3.60
N SER A 4 3.53 5.35 4.26
CA SER A 4 3.99 4.11 3.63
C SER A 4 2.87 3.09 3.65
N PHE A 5 2.41 2.68 2.48
CA PHE A 5 1.49 1.54 2.34
C PHE A 5 2.26 0.23 2.41
N VAL A 6 1.89 -0.61 3.37
CA VAL A 6 2.35 -2.00 3.46
C VAL A 6 1.17 -2.90 3.19
N LEU A 7 1.15 -3.56 2.02
CA LEU A 7 0.18 -4.62 1.77
C LEU A 7 0.74 -5.94 2.26
N TYR A 8 -0.04 -6.61 3.11
CA TYR A 8 0.17 -8.00 3.49
C TYR A 8 -0.73 -8.86 2.61
N ALA A 9 -0.17 -9.42 1.53
CA ALA A 9 -0.86 -10.51 0.85
C ALA A 9 -0.56 -11.79 1.64
N ASP A 10 -1.60 -12.56 1.99
CA ASP A 10 -1.55 -13.89 2.61
C ASP A 10 -0.81 -14.08 3.96
N GLY A 11 -0.34 -12.99 4.58
CA GLY A 11 0.33 -13.01 5.87
C GLY A 11 1.83 -13.35 5.80
N THR A 12 2.39 -13.56 4.60
CA THR A 12 3.84 -13.81 4.43
C THR A 12 4.56 -12.89 3.45
N GLU A 13 3.84 -12.19 2.57
CA GLU A 13 4.47 -11.28 1.61
C GLU A 13 4.30 -9.81 2.00
N LEU A 14 5.42 -9.07 2.02
CA LEU A 14 5.47 -7.63 2.25
C LEU A 14 5.64 -6.89 0.93
N TYR A 15 4.82 -5.86 0.73
CA TYR A 15 4.90 -4.98 -0.43
C TYR A 15 4.95 -3.53 0.00
N PHE A 16 5.93 -2.78 -0.52
CA PHE A 16 6.10 -1.36 -0.23
C PHE A 16 5.86 -0.52 -1.48
N GLN A 17 5.30 0.67 -1.28
CA GLN A 17 5.12 1.63 -2.36
C GLN A 17 6.46 2.10 -2.92
N HIS A 18 6.63 1.93 -4.23
CA HIS A 18 7.77 2.45 -4.97
C HIS A 18 7.43 3.74 -5.72
N SER A 19 6.23 3.82 -6.30
CA SER A 19 5.75 5.00 -7.03
C SER A 19 4.23 5.05 -7.08
N GLY A 20 3.69 6.16 -7.59
CA GLY A 20 2.25 6.44 -7.64
C GLY A 20 1.79 7.29 -6.47
N THR A 21 0.51 7.62 -6.45
CA THR A 21 -0.08 8.51 -5.46
C THR A 21 -1.21 7.82 -4.74
N VAL A 22 -1.28 8.05 -3.43
CA VAL A 22 -2.46 7.70 -2.65
C VAL A 22 -3.02 8.96 -2.02
N THR A 23 -4.29 9.23 -2.32
CA THR A 23 -5.03 10.35 -1.76
C THR A 23 -6.10 9.81 -0.86
N PHE A 24 -6.14 10.27 0.39
CA PHE A 24 -7.17 9.90 1.34
C PHE A 24 -8.25 10.97 1.36
N ASP A 25 -9.49 10.53 1.24
CA ASP A 25 -10.62 11.41 1.50
C ASP A 25 -10.82 11.57 3.01
N PRO A 26 -11.36 12.71 3.47
CA PRO A 26 -11.66 12.91 4.88
C PRO A 26 -12.56 11.79 5.42
N PHE A 27 -12.25 11.29 6.62
CA PHE A 27 -13.08 10.28 7.27
C PHE A 27 -14.49 10.82 7.50
N ASP A 28 -15.49 10.06 7.05
CA ASP A 28 -16.88 10.38 7.29
C ASP A 28 -17.35 9.72 8.59
N PHE A 29 -17.38 10.52 9.67
CA PHE A 29 -17.85 10.09 10.98
C PHE A 29 -19.33 9.67 11.02
N TYR A 30 -20.16 10.12 10.07
CA TYR A 30 -21.57 9.75 10.04
C TYR A 30 -21.80 8.37 9.44
N THR A 31 -20.96 7.96 8.50
CA THR A 31 -21.06 6.67 7.82
C THR A 31 -20.03 5.65 8.30
N GLY A 32 -19.02 6.06 9.07
CA GLY A 32 -17.90 5.20 9.47
C GLY A 32 -17.02 4.80 8.29
N VAL A 33 -17.09 5.57 7.20
CA VAL A 33 -16.42 5.24 5.94
C VAL A 33 -15.12 6.02 5.81
N PHE A 34 -14.10 5.31 5.32
CA PHE A 34 -12.85 5.87 4.89
C PHE A 34 -12.60 5.46 3.43
N GLU A 35 -12.36 6.45 2.56
CA GLU A 35 -12.06 6.22 1.15
C GLU A 35 -10.65 6.71 0.81
N ALA A 36 -9.98 5.96 -0.06
CA ALA A 36 -8.69 6.32 -0.60
C ALA A 36 -8.67 6.07 -2.11
N THR A 37 -8.17 7.04 -2.86
CA THR A 37 -7.94 6.91 -4.30
C THR A 37 -6.48 6.57 -4.55
N LEU A 38 -6.24 5.48 -5.28
CA LEU A 38 -4.91 5.05 -5.71
C LEU A 38 -4.75 5.37 -7.19
N ASP A 39 -3.77 6.20 -7.53
CA ASP A 39 -3.43 6.54 -8.91
C ASP A 39 -2.04 6.01 -9.26
N SER A 40 -2.00 5.13 -10.27
CA SER A 40 -0.76 4.61 -10.86
C SER A 40 0.22 4.06 -9.81
N LEU A 41 -0.32 3.34 -8.81
CA LEU A 41 0.42 2.83 -7.66
C LEU A 41 1.21 1.57 -8.04
N ARG A 42 2.53 1.63 -7.84
CA ARG A 42 3.43 0.50 -8.00
C ARG A 42 3.94 0.06 -6.64
N LEU A 43 3.71 -1.21 -6.33
CA LEU A 43 4.20 -1.86 -5.13
C LEU A 43 5.27 -2.87 -5.48
N VAL A 44 6.34 -2.93 -4.69
CA VAL A 44 7.45 -3.85 -4.88
C VAL A 44 7.50 -4.80 -3.69
N GLN A 45 7.65 -6.10 -3.97
CA GLN A 45 7.85 -7.08 -2.92
C GLN A 45 9.19 -6.83 -2.23
N VAL A 46 9.17 -6.70 -0.92
CA VAL A 46 10.36 -6.47 -0.10
C VAL A 46 10.58 -7.62 0.88
N ILE A 47 11.81 -7.70 1.37
CA ILE A 47 12.16 -8.43 2.60
C ILE A 47 12.68 -7.41 3.60
N LEU A 48 12.54 -7.71 4.88
CA LEU A 48 13.17 -6.94 5.95
C LEU A 48 14.52 -7.59 6.25
N ASP A 49 15.58 -6.78 6.30
CA ASP A 49 16.88 -7.23 6.80
C ASP A 49 16.92 -7.29 8.35
N GLU A 50 18.08 -7.61 8.91
CA GLU A 50 18.26 -7.76 10.37
C GLU A 50 17.96 -6.46 11.14
N ASP A 51 18.11 -5.30 10.50
CA ASP A 51 17.85 -3.98 11.08
C ASP A 51 16.43 -3.47 10.77
N MET A 52 15.56 -4.34 10.26
CA MET A 52 14.20 -4.02 9.82
C MET A 52 14.15 -3.01 8.66
N THR A 53 15.24 -2.87 7.91
CA THR A 53 15.27 -2.08 6.68
C THR A 53 14.59 -2.88 5.57
N SER A 54 13.64 -2.24 4.89
CA SER A 54 13.00 -2.84 3.72
C SER A 54 13.93 -2.80 2.52
N ILE A 55 14.26 -3.96 1.96
CA ILE A 55 15.01 -4.09 0.71
C ILE A 55 14.18 -4.84 -0.35
N PRO A 56 14.26 -4.48 -1.65
CA PRO A 56 13.58 -5.21 -2.71
C PRO A 56 13.97 -6.70 -2.69
N ARG A 57 12.98 -7.59 -2.72
CA ARG A 57 13.22 -9.03 -2.76
C ARG A 57 13.82 -9.42 -4.13
N PRO A 58 15.02 -10.03 -4.20
CA PRO A 58 15.55 -10.51 -5.47
C PRO A 58 14.61 -11.53 -6.12
N GLY A 59 14.25 -11.31 -7.39
CA GLY A 59 13.24 -12.12 -8.09
C GLY A 59 11.81 -11.96 -7.57
N GLY A 60 11.57 -10.96 -6.71
CA GLY A 60 10.26 -10.65 -6.15
C GLY A 60 9.29 -10.07 -7.17
N LYS A 61 8.02 -10.02 -6.77
CA LYS A 61 6.93 -9.52 -7.61
C LYS A 61 6.80 -8.00 -7.54
N CYS A 62 6.25 -7.42 -8.60
CA CYS A 62 5.72 -6.06 -8.59
C CYS A 62 4.21 -6.13 -8.79
N VAL A 63 3.47 -5.29 -8.07
CA VAL A 63 2.01 -5.13 -8.22
C VAL A 63 1.75 -3.73 -8.75
N GLU A 64 1.06 -3.64 -9.88
CA GLU A 64 0.69 -2.38 -10.51
C GLU A 64 -0.82 -2.18 -10.35
N ILE A 65 -1.22 -1.06 -9.76
CA ILE A 65 -2.61 -0.67 -9.56
C ILE A 65 -2.82 0.63 -10.34
N THR A 66 -3.55 0.54 -11.45
CA THR A 66 -3.60 1.64 -12.42
C THR A 66 -4.54 2.75 -11.98
N ASN A 67 -5.73 2.42 -11.49
CA ASN A 67 -6.66 3.37 -10.90
C ASN A 67 -7.70 2.60 -10.08
N THR A 68 -7.81 2.85 -8.77
CA THR A 68 -8.83 2.20 -7.94
C THR A 68 -9.21 3.05 -6.74
N THR A 69 -10.40 2.81 -6.22
CA THR A 69 -10.87 3.36 -4.94
C THR A 69 -10.87 2.22 -3.92
N LEU A 70 -10.15 2.42 -2.82
CA LEU A 70 -10.29 1.60 -1.63
C LEU A 70 -11.35 2.21 -0.74
N LYS A 71 -12.29 1.39 -0.29
CA LYS A 71 -13.31 1.76 0.68
C LYS A 71 -13.22 0.82 1.87
N TYR A 72 -13.00 1.40 3.04
CA TYR A 72 -13.15 0.71 4.31
C TYR A 72 -14.47 1.11 4.95
N THR A 73 -15.13 0.15 5.59
CA THR A 73 -16.36 0.33 6.35
C THR A 73 -16.22 -0.50 7.62
N GLU A 74 -16.42 0.13 8.77
CA GLU A 74 -16.40 -0.53 10.08
C GLU A 74 -17.60 -1.45 10.30
#